data_AF-A0A2V7VCZ9-F1
#
_entry.id   AF-A0A2V7VCZ9-F1
#
_cell.length_a   1.000
_cell.length_b   1.000
_cell.length_c   1.000
_cell.angle_alpha   90.00
_cell.angle_beta   90.00
_cell.angle_gamma   90.00
#
_symmetry.space_group_name_H-M   'P 1'
#
loop_
_entity.id
_entity.type
_entity.pdbx_description
1 polymer ?
#
loop_
_entity_poly.entity_id
_entity_poly.type
_entity_poly.pdbx_seq_one_letter_code
_entity_poly.pdbx_strand_id
1 'polypeptide(L)'
;MSTALLDVNVLIALLWPAHEHHEAAHRWFAARGRAGWATCPLTEMAFVRIVSNPAFSTDSLAPVEALSLLARNLSHAAHEFWPDDLGLVDALGSSAPRLQGHRQLTDAYLLGLASRRRGALASFDAGLRALAGEDRAPSLQLVPTAAGRRPTG
;
A
#
# COMPACT_ATOMS: atom_id res chain seq x y z
N MET A 1 -10.80 -13.56 4.30
CA MET A 1 -10.40 -12.18 3.95
C MET A 1 -9.96 -12.19 2.50
N SER A 2 -10.27 -11.16 1.72
CA SER A 2 -9.80 -11.01 0.34
C SER A 2 -8.30 -10.67 0.30
N THR A 3 -7.62 -10.95 -0.82
CA THR A 3 -6.22 -10.56 -1.05
C THR A 3 -6.10 -9.03 -0.99
N ALA A 4 -5.07 -8.53 -0.28
CA ALA A 4 -4.85 -7.10 -0.10
C ALA A 4 -3.68 -6.59 -0.95
N LEU A 5 -3.95 -5.68 -1.88
CA LEU A 5 -2.90 -4.89 -2.54
C LEU A 5 -2.31 -3.92 -1.53
N LEU A 6 -1.00 -4.00 -1.31
CA LEU A 6 -0.33 -3.10 -0.37
C LEU A 6 -0.05 -1.77 -1.06
N ASP A 7 -0.59 -0.69 -0.52
CA ASP A 7 -0.10 0.66 -0.79
C ASP A 7 1.40 0.72 -0.42
N VAL A 8 2.15 1.60 -1.09
CA VAL A 8 3.58 1.75 -0.88
C VAL A 8 3.91 2.08 0.58
N ASN A 9 3.08 2.84 1.29
CA ASN A 9 3.31 3.15 2.70
C ASN A 9 3.27 1.89 3.59
N VAL A 10 2.34 0.95 3.34
CA VAL A 10 2.24 -0.34 4.05
C VAL A 10 3.34 -1.28 3.59
N LEU A 11 3.66 -1.31 2.30
CA LEU A 11 4.74 -2.14 1.75
C LEU A 11 6.10 -1.73 2.35
N ILE A 12 6.40 -0.44 2.40
CA ILE A 12 7.63 0.06 3.05
C ILE A 12 7.64 -0.32 4.52
N ALA A 13 6.56 -0.06 5.24
CA ALA A 13 6.48 -0.41 6.66
C ALA A 13 6.67 -1.90 6.92
N LEU A 14 6.09 -2.76 6.08
CA LEU A 14 6.22 -4.20 6.24
C LEU A 14 7.63 -4.71 5.95
N LEU A 15 8.31 -4.15 4.95
CA LEU A 15 9.57 -4.69 4.45
C LEU A 15 10.81 -4.05 5.07
N TRP A 16 10.71 -2.81 5.54
CA TRP A 16 11.85 -2.00 5.94
C TRP A 16 11.77 -1.60 7.42
N PRO A 17 12.60 -2.20 8.29
CA PRO A 17 12.51 -2.02 9.75
C PRO A 17 12.67 -0.58 10.25
N ALA A 18 13.32 0.30 9.48
CA ALA A 18 13.51 1.69 9.85
C ALA A 18 12.22 2.54 9.74
N HIS A 19 11.15 2.00 9.16
CA HIS A 19 9.88 2.72 9.05
C HIS A 19 9.16 2.80 10.41
N GLU A 20 8.67 3.98 10.79
CA GLU A 20 8.00 4.22 12.08
C GLU A 20 6.79 3.31 12.35
N HIS A 21 6.13 2.85 11.28
CA HIS A 21 4.96 1.96 11.36
C HIS A 21 5.30 0.47 11.17
N HIS A 22 6.58 0.08 11.22
CA HIS A 22 7.01 -1.31 11.01
C HIS A 22 6.24 -2.30 11.89
N GLU A 23 6.20 -2.03 13.19
CA GLU A 23 5.46 -2.83 14.17
C GLU A 23 3.95 -2.89 13.90
N ALA A 24 3.35 -1.80 13.42
CA ALA A 24 1.94 -1.77 13.07
C ALA A 24 1.64 -2.61 11.82
N ALA A 25 2.48 -2.51 10.79
CA ALA A 25 2.38 -3.32 9.58
C ALA A 25 2.52 -4.81 9.89
N HIS A 26 3.48 -5.19 10.72
CA HIS A 26 3.69 -6.58 11.13
C HIS A 26 2.51 -7.15 11.92
N ARG A 27 1.97 -6.40 12.89
CA ARG A 27 0.76 -6.83 13.62
C ARG A 27 -0.43 -7.02 12.69
N TRP A 28 -0.66 -6.06 11.79
CA TRP A 28 -1.73 -6.15 10.81
C TRP A 28 -1.54 -7.35 9.87
N PHE A 29 -0.33 -7.54 9.35
CA PHE A 29 -0.01 -8.63 8.44
C PHE A 29 -0.18 -10.00 9.11
N ALA A 30 0.30 -10.15 10.34
CA ALA A 30 0.11 -11.37 11.13
C ALA A 30 -1.38 -11.68 11.39
N ALA A 31 -2.19 -10.66 11.69
CA ALA A 31 -3.63 -10.82 11.93
C ALA A 31 -4.41 -11.29 10.69
N ARG A 32 -3.87 -11.10 9.47
CA ARG A 32 -4.46 -11.63 8.23
C ARG A 32 -4.30 -13.14 8.08
N GLY A 33 -3.37 -13.75 8.81
CA GLY A 33 -3.07 -15.18 8.74
C GLY A 33 -2.72 -15.63 7.32
N ARG A 34 -3.52 -16.54 6.76
CA ARG A 34 -3.29 -17.12 5.42
C ARG A 34 -3.90 -16.30 4.27
N ALA A 35 -4.54 -15.17 4.55
CA ALA A 35 -5.09 -14.33 3.49
C ALA A 35 -3.97 -13.72 2.65
N GLY A 36 -4.13 -13.77 1.33
CA GLY A 36 -3.13 -13.26 0.40
C GLY A 36 -2.85 -11.77 0.55
N TRP A 37 -1.71 -11.36 0.03
CA TRP A 37 -1.35 -9.97 -0.20
C TRP A 37 -0.76 -9.83 -1.59
N ALA A 38 -0.84 -8.63 -2.15
CA ALA A 38 -0.41 -8.36 -3.49
C ALA A 38 0.44 -7.10 -3.59
N THR A 39 1.28 -7.08 -4.61
CA THR A 39 1.94 -5.89 -5.13
C THR A 39 1.54 -5.69 -6.59
N CYS A 40 1.87 -4.53 -7.14
CA CYS A 40 1.74 -4.24 -8.56
C CYS A 40 2.97 -3.45 -9.04
N PRO A 41 3.15 -3.25 -10.36
CA PRO A 41 4.30 -2.49 -10.87
C PRO A 41 4.50 -1.13 -10.19
N LEU A 42 3.40 -0.42 -9.90
CA LEU A 42 3.44 0.90 -9.27
C LEU A 42 3.95 0.85 -7.83
N THR A 43 3.50 -0.12 -7.03
CA THR A 43 3.89 -0.21 -5.61
C THR A 43 5.30 -0.77 -5.44
N GLU A 44 5.73 -1.70 -6.30
CA GLU A 44 7.11 -2.20 -6.33
C GLU A 44 8.11 -1.12 -6.75
N MET A 45 7.80 -0.36 -7.81
CA MET A 45 8.66 0.74 -8.26
C MET A 45 8.72 1.86 -7.22
N ALA A 46 7.59 2.21 -6.62
CA ALA A 46 7.53 3.23 -5.57
C ALA A 46 8.32 2.79 -4.32
N PHE A 47 8.26 1.52 -3.94
CA PHE A 47 9.06 0.97 -2.84
C PHE A 47 10.55 1.21 -3.08
N VAL A 48 11.10 0.72 -4.20
CA VAL A 48 12.53 0.86 -4.51
C VAL A 48 12.94 2.34 -4.57
N ARG A 49 12.12 3.19 -5.21
CA ARG A 49 12.41 4.62 -5.33
C ARG A 49 12.44 5.34 -3.98
N ILE A 50 11.53 5.02 -3.07
CA ILE A 50 11.39 5.74 -1.79
C ILE A 50 12.45 5.29 -0.79
N VAL A 51 12.62 3.98 -0.59
CA VAL A 51 13.61 3.48 0.39
C VAL A 51 15.06 3.75 -0.05
N SER A 52 15.27 4.05 -1.33
CA SER A 52 16.58 4.45 -1.85
C SER A 52 16.81 5.96 -1.90
N ASN A 53 15.87 6.77 -1.39
CA ASN A 53 16.01 8.23 -1.41
C ASN A 53 16.63 8.72 -0.08
N PRO A 54 17.87 9.25 -0.07
CA PRO A 54 18.50 9.75 1.15
C PRO A 54 17.80 10.99 1.74
N ALA A 55 17.02 11.73 0.93
CA ALA A 55 16.19 12.82 1.44
C ALA A 55 14.94 12.32 2.19
N PHE A 56 14.57 11.04 2.02
CA PHE A 56 13.47 10.41 2.74
C PHE A 56 13.93 9.84 4.09
N SER A 57 15.13 9.27 4.16
CA SER A 57 15.71 8.78 5.41
C SER A 57 17.22 8.62 5.32
N THR A 58 17.90 8.79 6.46
CA THR A 58 19.34 8.54 6.60
C THR A 58 19.71 7.06 6.47
N ASP A 59 18.76 6.16 6.69
CA ASP A 59 18.94 4.70 6.56
C ASP A 59 18.59 4.20 5.14
N SER A 60 18.58 5.10 4.14
CA SER A 60 18.23 4.77 2.77
C SER A 60 19.15 3.67 2.20
N LEU A 61 18.56 2.72 1.49
CA LEU A 61 19.25 1.60 0.87
C LEU A 61 19.79 1.99 -0.52
N ALA A 62 20.84 1.33 -1.00
CA ALA A 62 21.15 1.40 -2.42
C ALA A 62 20.01 0.74 -3.23
N PRO A 63 19.71 1.19 -4.48
CA PRO A 63 18.63 0.61 -5.28
C PRO A 63 18.73 -0.91 -5.48
N VAL A 64 19.95 -1.45 -5.56
CA VAL A 64 20.19 -2.90 -5.66
C VAL A 64 19.85 -3.65 -4.38
N GLU A 65 20.08 -3.04 -3.21
CA GLU A 65 19.74 -3.61 -1.91
C GLU A 65 18.23 -3.55 -1.68
N ALA A 66 17.60 -2.44 -2.05
CA ALA A 66 16.15 -2.28 -2.04
C ALA A 66 15.46 -3.31 -2.94
N LEU A 67 15.95 -3.50 -4.17
CA LEU A 67 15.42 -4.52 -5.08
C LEU A 67 15.60 -5.94 -4.51
N SER A 68 16.75 -6.22 -3.91
CA SER A 68 17.01 -7.51 -3.27
C SER A 68 16.08 -7.75 -2.07
N LEU A 69 15.82 -6.72 -1.27
CA LEU A 69 14.87 -6.77 -0.16
C LEU A 69 13.44 -7.04 -0.65
N LEU A 70 13.01 -6.34 -1.70
CA LEU A 70 11.72 -6.56 -2.33
C LEU A 70 11.61 -8.00 -2.84
N ALA A 71 12.54 -8.45 -3.69
CA ALA A 71 12.51 -9.77 -4.34
C ALA A 71 12.43 -10.93 -3.34
N ARG A 72 13.16 -10.87 -2.22
CA ARG A 72 13.06 -11.89 -1.16
C ARG A 72 11.64 -12.02 -0.63
N ASN A 73 10.93 -10.91 -0.46
CA ASN A 73 9.59 -10.91 0.11
C ASN A 73 8.50 -11.24 -0.92
N LEU A 74 8.71 -10.92 -2.20
CA LEU A 74 7.82 -11.37 -3.27
C LEU A 74 7.78 -12.91 -3.41
N SER A 75 8.81 -13.63 -2.95
CA SER A 75 8.80 -15.11 -2.91
C SER A 75 7.90 -15.72 -1.82
N HIS A 76 7.24 -14.89 -1.00
CA HIS A 76 6.33 -15.37 0.04
C HIS A 76 5.16 -16.14 -0.56
N ALA A 77 4.83 -17.33 -0.03
CA ALA A 77 3.83 -18.22 -0.64
C ALA A 77 2.40 -17.64 -0.76
N ALA A 78 2.08 -16.62 0.04
CA ALA A 78 0.81 -15.89 0.00
C ALA A 78 0.86 -14.56 -0.79
N HIS A 79 1.99 -14.26 -1.44
CA HIS A 79 2.13 -13.11 -2.31
C HIS A 79 1.54 -13.40 -3.70
N GLU A 80 0.88 -12.39 -4.27
CA GLU A 80 0.44 -12.37 -5.66
C GLU A 80 0.95 -11.10 -6.34
N PHE A 81 1.39 -11.22 -7.59
CA PHE A 81 1.65 -10.05 -8.43
C PHE A 81 0.40 -9.71 -9.23
N TRP A 82 -0.10 -8.48 -9.07
CA TRP A 82 -1.22 -7.96 -9.85
C TRP A 82 -0.70 -7.03 -10.96
N PRO A 83 -0.80 -7.41 -12.24
CA PRO A 83 -0.36 -6.56 -13.32
C PRO A 83 -1.21 -5.29 -13.40
N ASP A 84 -0.61 -4.21 -13.89
CA ASP A 84 -1.30 -2.99 -14.30
C ASP A 84 -2.01 -3.25 -15.64
N ASP A 85 -3.22 -3.82 -15.56
CA ASP A 85 -4.04 -4.20 -16.71
C ASP A 85 -5.34 -3.38 -16.83
N LEU A 86 -5.38 -2.22 -16.16
CA LEU A 86 -6.50 -1.28 -16.20
C LEU A 86 -6.07 0.04 -16.83
N GLY A 87 -6.88 0.55 -17.78
CA GLY A 87 -6.75 1.94 -18.22
C GLY A 87 -7.06 2.90 -17.06
N LEU A 88 -6.37 4.05 -17.01
CA LEU A 88 -6.55 5.02 -15.92
C LEU A 88 -8.01 5.47 -15.76
N VAL A 89 -8.72 5.71 -16.87
CA VAL A 89 -10.13 6.13 -16.84
C VAL A 89 -11.01 5.06 -16.18
N ASP A 90 -10.80 3.79 -16.52
CA ASP A 90 -11.54 2.66 -15.95
C ASP A 90 -11.19 2.43 -14.48
N ALA A 91 -9.90 2.56 -14.15
CA ALA A 91 -9.41 2.43 -12.79
C ALA A 91 -10.02 3.49 -11.87
N LEU A 92 -10.04 4.76 -12.30
CA LEU A 92 -10.66 5.85 -11.54
C LEU A 92 -12.17 5.67 -11.45
N GLY A 93 -12.86 5.45 -12.58
CA GLY A 93 -14.30 5.22 -12.63
C GLY A 93 -15.10 6.16 -11.72
N SER A 94 -15.77 5.58 -10.74
CA SER A 94 -16.57 6.29 -9.74
C SER A 94 -15.78 7.15 -8.75
N SER A 95 -14.47 6.92 -8.58
CA SER A 95 -13.59 7.77 -7.79
C SER A 95 -13.21 9.07 -8.51
N ALA A 96 -13.36 9.17 -9.84
CA ALA A 96 -12.94 10.35 -10.60
C ALA A 96 -13.56 11.67 -10.09
N PRO A 97 -14.88 11.76 -9.78
CA PRO A 97 -15.50 12.99 -9.25
C PRO A 97 -15.03 13.36 -7.83
N ARG A 98 -14.35 12.44 -7.13
CA ARG A 98 -13.89 12.62 -5.75
C ARG A 98 -12.41 12.97 -5.65
N LEU A 99 -11.71 13.08 -6.79
CA LEU A 99 -10.33 13.54 -6.84
C LEU A 99 -10.23 15.01 -6.41
N GLN A 100 -9.37 15.28 -5.43
CA GLN A 100 -9.09 16.62 -4.91
C GLN A 100 -7.79 17.21 -5.46
N GLY A 101 -6.93 16.39 -6.08
CA GLY A 101 -5.71 16.85 -6.71
C GLY A 101 -4.88 15.73 -7.34
N HIS A 102 -3.90 16.13 -8.15
CA HIS A 102 -3.06 15.21 -8.93
C HIS A 102 -2.30 14.17 -8.08
N ARG A 103 -2.07 14.45 -6.79
CA ARG A 103 -1.38 13.54 -5.87
C ARG A 103 -2.16 12.26 -5.59
N GLN A 104 -3.49 12.27 -5.76
CA GLN A 104 -4.36 11.11 -5.51
C GLN A 104 -4.52 10.18 -6.72
N LEU A 105 -3.84 10.45 -7.85
CA LEU A 105 -4.02 9.66 -9.06
C LEU A 105 -3.57 8.20 -8.86
N THR A 106 -2.41 8.01 -8.23
CA THR A 106 -1.88 6.67 -7.91
C THR A 106 -2.82 5.96 -6.95
N ASP A 107 -3.25 6.64 -5.88
CA ASP A 107 -4.18 6.12 -4.89
C ASP A 107 -5.51 5.67 -5.50
N ALA A 108 -6.08 6.50 -6.38
CA ALA A 108 -7.32 6.19 -7.10
C ALA A 108 -7.14 4.98 -8.04
N TYR A 109 -5.99 4.92 -8.71
CA TYR A 109 -5.65 3.80 -9.58
C TYR A 109 -5.55 2.49 -8.78
N LEU A 110 -4.78 2.48 -7.68
CA LEU A 110 -4.58 1.29 -6.84
C LEU A 110 -5.91 0.81 -6.24
N LEU A 111 -6.77 1.74 -5.83
CA LEU A 111 -8.11 1.40 -5.34
C LEU A 111 -8.99 0.79 -6.43
N GLY A 112 -8.88 1.29 -7.66
CA GLY A 112 -9.53 0.73 -8.85
C GLY A 112 -9.06 -0.70 -9.15
N LEU A 113 -7.74 -0.91 -9.14
CA LEU A 113 -7.14 -2.22 -9.33
C LEU A 113 -7.60 -3.22 -8.27
N ALA A 114 -7.56 -2.83 -7.00
CA ALA A 114 -8.07 -3.66 -5.90
C ALA A 114 -9.55 -4.00 -6.08
N SER A 115 -10.38 -3.03 -6.45
CA SER A 115 -11.81 -3.23 -6.71
C SER A 115 -12.04 -4.22 -7.85
N ARG A 116 -11.31 -4.07 -8.97
CA ARG A 116 -11.42 -4.97 -10.14
C ARG A 116 -11.08 -6.41 -9.80
N ARG A 117 -10.09 -6.62 -8.93
CA ARG A 117 -9.62 -7.92 -8.46
C ARG A 117 -10.48 -8.52 -7.35
N ARG A 118 -11.55 -7.82 -6.91
CA ARG A 118 -12.36 -8.19 -5.71
C ARG A 118 -11.49 -8.32 -4.45
N GLY A 119 -10.42 -7.54 -4.40
CA GLY A 119 -9.49 -7.43 -3.29
C GLY A 119 -9.73 -6.16 -2.48
N ALA A 120 -8.74 -5.78 -1.68
CA ALA A 120 -8.72 -4.50 -0.98
C ALA A 120 -7.36 -3.81 -1.11
N LEU A 121 -7.35 -2.48 -1.17
CA LEU A 121 -6.15 -1.67 -1.00
C LEU A 121 -5.88 -1.51 0.49
N ALA A 122 -4.74 -2.00 0.97
CA ALA A 122 -4.28 -1.80 2.33
C ALA A 122 -3.40 -0.56 2.42
N SER A 123 -3.79 0.44 3.22
CA SER A 123 -3.06 1.70 3.36
C SER A 123 -3.12 2.25 4.78
N PHE A 124 -2.14 3.06 5.15
CA PHE A 124 -2.20 3.90 6.35
C PHE A 124 -2.97 5.21 6.13
N ASP A 125 -3.22 5.62 4.88
CA ASP A 125 -3.84 6.90 4.59
C ASP A 125 -5.37 6.85 4.76
N ALA A 126 -5.86 7.48 5.83
CA ALA A 126 -7.30 7.62 6.07
C ALA A 126 -8.02 8.52 5.05
N GLY A 127 -7.28 9.38 4.33
CA GLY A 127 -7.80 10.24 3.25
C GLY A 127 -8.40 9.44 2.09
N LEU A 128 -7.93 8.20 1.88
CA LEU A 128 -8.50 7.26 0.90
C LEU A 128 -9.99 6.97 1.10
N ARG A 129 -10.54 7.16 2.32
CA ARG A 129 -11.99 6.99 2.55
C ARG A 129 -12.82 7.94 1.69
N ALA A 130 -12.39 9.19 1.59
CA ALA A 130 -13.08 10.18 0.76
C ALA A 130 -12.99 9.81 -0.72
N LEU A 131 -11.86 9.27 -1.16
CA LEU A 131 -11.65 8.84 -2.55
C LEU A 131 -12.46 7.58 -2.90
N ALA A 132 -12.58 6.66 -1.95
CA ALA A 132 -13.32 5.41 -2.11
C ALA A 132 -14.82 5.62 -2.20
N GLY A 133 -15.39 6.53 -1.40
CA GLY A 133 -16.83 6.65 -1.29
C GLY A 133 -17.49 5.35 -0.80
N GLU A 134 -18.81 5.30 -0.84
CA GLU A 134 -19.56 4.11 -0.42
C GLU A 134 -19.34 2.92 -1.36
N ASP A 135 -19.20 3.18 -2.65
CA ASP A 135 -19.12 2.17 -3.71
C ASP A 135 -17.81 1.39 -3.72
N ARG A 136 -16.70 1.98 -3.24
CA ARG A 136 -15.40 1.29 -3.12
C ARG A 136 -14.93 1.13 -1.68
N ALA A 137 -15.76 1.48 -0.69
CA ALA A 137 -15.46 1.21 0.71
C ALA A 137 -15.08 -0.26 1.00
N PRO A 138 -15.72 -1.29 0.38
CA PRO A 138 -15.32 -2.69 0.57
C PRO A 138 -13.93 -3.01 0.02
N SER A 139 -13.42 -2.21 -0.91
CA SER A 139 -12.11 -2.36 -1.55
C SER A 139 -11.02 -1.55 -0.83
N LEU A 140 -11.31 -0.92 0.31
CA LEU A 140 -10.33 -0.17 1.09
C LEU A 140 -10.19 -0.80 2.48
N GLN A 141 -8.95 -1.08 2.87
CA GLN A 141 -8.62 -1.56 4.20
C GLN A 141 -7.60 -0.60 4.84
N LEU A 142 -8.04 0.18 5.82
CA LEU A 142 -7.11 0.99 6.60
C LEU A 142 -6.35 0.11 7.59
N VAL A 143 -5.03 0.22 7.56
CA VAL A 143 -4.13 -0.47 8.48
C VAL A 143 -4.07 0.35 9.79
N PRO A 144 -4.43 -0.24 10.94
CA PRO A 144 -4.38 0.49 12.20
C PRO A 144 -2.94 0.84 12.59
N THR A 145 -2.64 2.12 12.73
CA THR A 145 -1.44 2.57 13.45
C THR A 145 -1.77 2.65 14.94
N ALA A 146 -0.80 2.37 15.82
CA ALA A 146 -1.00 2.68 17.23
C ALA A 146 -1.13 4.20 17.31
N ALA A 147 -2.32 4.70 17.68
CA ALA A 147 -2.48 6.12 17.98
C ALA A 147 -1.37 6.50 18.97
N GLY A 148 -0.55 7.50 18.61
CA GLY A 148 0.46 8.01 19.51
C GLY A 148 -0.18 8.22 20.88
N ARG A 149 0.41 7.66 21.94
CA ARG A 149 0.07 8.11 23.29
C ARG A 149 0.19 9.63 23.24
N ARG A 150 -0.92 10.36 23.45
CA ARG A 150 -0.79 11.77 23.81
C ARG A 150 0.12 11.79 25.04
N PRO A 151 1.21 12.57 25.05
CA PRO A 151 1.89 12.82 26.31
C PRO A 151 0.84 13.49 27.21
N THR A 152 0.49 12.82 28.30
CA THR A 152 -0.18 13.47 29.42
C THR A 152 0.83 14.45 30.00
N GLY A 153 0.69 15.70 29.62
CA GLY A 153 1.38 16.87 30.17
C GLY A 153 0.38 17.99 30.30
#